data_AF-A0ABD5WB31-F1
#
_entry.id   AF-A0ABD5WB31-F1
#
_cell.length_a   1.000
_cell.length_b   1.000
_cell.length_c   1.000
_cell.angle_alpha   90.00
_cell.angle_beta   90.00
_cell.angle_gamma   90.00
#
_symmetry.space_group_name_H-M   'P 1'
#
loop_
_entity.id
_entity.type
_entity.pdbx_description
1 polymer ?
#
loop_
_entity_poly.entity_id
_entity_poly.type
_entity_poly.pdbx_seq_one_letter_code
_entity_poly.pdbx_strand_id
1 'polypeptide(L)'
;MEFTVHGADDGEPLLFVMGWGNTADQPEPRWLLDTLADEGYRTHACEIPTNATSFERDYLRPLADYVADAPDFGRVLSHSTGGLVAAHAIDGGVLPERAVHLSPWWGLHASQRLPFRVLSALPTSRELVPVEPDRDTLGDLAEPSARDPIGLAPSFVREIRRAQASLPAAADEEVAFCTLTDGLVGTDAIGERLPADRIRPYDGGHECFASSGREAVVADAVAALRDGPGALG
;
A
#
# COMPACT_ATOMS: atom_id res chain seq x y z
N MET A 1 -12.80 -6.88 4.05
CA MET A 1 -11.79 -6.76 2.99
C MET A 1 -12.53 -7.15 1.75
N GLU A 2 -12.61 -6.23 0.80
CA GLU A 2 -13.35 -6.45 -0.43
C GLU A 2 -12.36 -6.69 -1.56
N PHE A 3 -12.74 -7.55 -2.49
CA PHE A 3 -11.89 -7.92 -3.63
C PHE A 3 -12.64 -7.70 -4.93
N THR A 4 -12.02 -6.96 -5.84
CA THR A 4 -12.50 -6.81 -7.21
C THR A 4 -11.44 -7.31 -8.19
N VAL A 5 -11.85 -7.76 -9.37
CA VAL A 5 -10.93 -8.27 -10.39
C VAL A 5 -11.03 -7.37 -11.63
N HIS A 6 -9.88 -6.92 -12.11
CA HIS A 6 -9.74 -6.00 -13.24
C HIS A 6 -8.78 -6.58 -14.28
N GLY A 7 -9.07 -6.38 -15.57
CA GLY A 7 -8.29 -6.93 -16.68
C GLY A 7 -8.92 -8.15 -17.34
N ALA A 8 -8.26 -8.68 -18.36
CA ALA A 8 -8.74 -9.82 -19.13
C ALA A 8 -8.66 -11.14 -18.34
N ASP A 9 -9.54 -12.11 -18.64
CA ASP A 9 -9.58 -13.39 -17.95
C ASP A 9 -8.33 -14.25 -18.17
N ASP A 10 -7.63 -14.05 -19.28
CA ASP A 10 -6.35 -14.68 -19.62
C ASP A 10 -5.12 -13.84 -19.22
N GLY A 11 -5.34 -12.69 -18.56
CA GLY A 11 -4.28 -11.86 -18.02
C GLY A 11 -3.53 -12.55 -16.89
N GLU A 12 -2.27 -12.16 -16.70
CA GLU A 12 -1.41 -12.79 -15.70
C GLU A 12 -1.81 -12.32 -14.28
N PRO A 13 -2.07 -13.24 -13.31
CA PRO A 13 -2.56 -12.86 -11.99
C PRO A 13 -1.63 -11.89 -11.26
N LEU A 14 -2.22 -10.82 -10.71
CA LEU A 14 -1.54 -9.85 -9.87
C LEU A 14 -2.44 -9.54 -8.68
N LEU A 15 -1.91 -9.60 -7.46
CA LEU A 15 -2.63 -9.09 -6.29
C LEU A 15 -2.20 -7.64 -6.03
N PHE A 16 -3.16 -6.72 -5.87
CA PHE A 16 -2.90 -5.35 -5.46
C PHE A 16 -3.51 -5.06 -4.08
N VAL A 17 -2.68 -4.95 -3.04
CA VAL A 17 -3.12 -4.60 -1.68
C VAL A 17 -3.13 -3.08 -1.51
N MET A 18 -4.34 -2.50 -1.46
CA MET A 18 -4.54 -1.06 -1.57
C MET A 18 -4.22 -0.30 -0.29
N GLY A 19 -4.00 1.01 -0.43
CA GLY A 19 -3.83 1.94 0.68
C GLY A 19 -5.11 2.16 1.49
N TRP A 20 -4.93 2.70 2.70
CA TRP A 20 -6.04 3.01 3.60
C TRP A 20 -6.99 4.04 2.99
N GLY A 21 -8.25 3.67 2.81
CA GLY A 21 -9.28 4.55 2.24
C GLY A 21 -9.39 4.53 0.72
N ASN A 22 -8.54 3.77 0.04
CA ASN A 22 -8.61 3.62 -1.41
C ASN A 22 -9.67 2.58 -1.76
N THR A 23 -10.43 2.85 -2.82
CA THR A 23 -11.36 1.89 -3.43
C THR A 23 -11.06 1.77 -4.92
N ALA A 24 -11.40 0.63 -5.54
CA ALA A 24 -11.10 0.36 -6.95
C ALA A 24 -11.84 1.29 -7.93
N ASP A 25 -12.93 1.91 -7.47
CA ASP A 25 -13.76 2.81 -8.26
C ASP A 25 -13.32 4.28 -8.20
N GLN A 26 -12.38 4.64 -7.32
CA GLN A 26 -11.83 5.99 -7.28
C GLN A 26 -10.98 6.27 -8.53
N PRO A 27 -10.95 7.51 -9.05
CA PRO A 27 -10.31 7.83 -10.33
C PRO A 27 -8.84 7.40 -10.42
N GLU A 28 -8.08 7.62 -9.35
CA GLU A 28 -6.63 7.39 -9.35
C GLU A 28 -6.27 5.90 -9.20
N PRO A 29 -6.85 5.14 -8.24
CA PRO A 29 -6.73 3.68 -8.24
C PRO A 29 -7.27 3.03 -9.52
N ARG A 30 -8.38 3.53 -10.08
CA ARG A 30 -8.95 3.02 -11.33
C ARG A 30 -7.98 3.19 -12.49
N TRP A 31 -7.36 4.37 -12.61
CA TRP A 31 -6.32 4.61 -13.62
C TRP A 31 -5.15 3.63 -13.48
N LEU A 32 -4.70 3.34 -12.26
CA LEU A 32 -3.64 2.35 -12.03
C LEU A 32 -4.09 0.95 -12.46
N LEU A 33 -5.30 0.54 -12.10
CA LEU A 33 -5.85 -0.77 -12.47
C LEU A 33 -6.00 -0.95 -13.98
N ASP A 34 -6.47 0.09 -14.68
CA ASP A 34 -6.58 0.08 -16.13
C ASP A 34 -5.18 0.02 -16.79
N THR A 35 -4.20 0.74 -16.25
CA THR A 35 -2.81 0.69 -16.73
C THR A 35 -2.19 -0.70 -16.53
N LEU A 36 -2.42 -1.34 -15.39
CA LEU A 36 -1.95 -2.72 -15.14
C LEU A 36 -2.63 -3.73 -16.08
N ALA A 37 -3.91 -3.52 -16.40
CA ALA A 37 -4.62 -4.35 -17.36
C ALA A 37 -4.05 -4.20 -18.79
N ASP A 38 -3.70 -2.98 -19.21
CA ASP A 38 -3.05 -2.71 -20.49
C ASP A 38 -1.66 -3.38 -20.58
N GLU A 39 -0.98 -3.54 -19.44
CA GLU A 39 0.28 -4.29 -19.29
C GLU A 39 0.07 -5.82 -19.20
N GLY A 40 -1.16 -6.31 -19.40
CA GLY A 40 -1.50 -7.72 -19.46
C GLY A 40 -1.78 -8.40 -18.12
N TYR A 41 -1.94 -7.63 -17.03
CA TYR A 41 -2.27 -8.19 -15.73
C TYR A 41 -3.76 -8.38 -15.52
N ARG A 42 -4.12 -9.48 -14.87
CA ARG A 42 -5.43 -9.68 -14.25
C ARG A 42 -5.29 -9.34 -12.77
N THR A 43 -5.63 -8.11 -12.42
CA THR A 43 -5.38 -7.56 -11.09
C THR A 43 -6.55 -7.83 -10.15
N HIS A 44 -6.28 -8.52 -9.05
CA HIS A 44 -7.16 -8.69 -7.91
C HIS A 44 -6.89 -7.52 -6.95
N ALA A 45 -7.73 -6.49 -6.97
CA ALA A 45 -7.62 -5.33 -6.11
C ALA A 45 -8.23 -5.64 -4.74
N CYS A 46 -7.45 -5.41 -3.68
CA CYS A 46 -7.79 -5.73 -2.30
C CYS A 46 -7.99 -4.44 -1.50
N GLU A 47 -9.25 -4.12 -1.20
CA GLU A 47 -9.65 -3.00 -0.37
C GLU A 47 -9.60 -3.39 1.11
N ILE A 48 -8.68 -2.75 1.85
CA ILE A 48 -8.48 -3.05 3.27
C ILE A 48 -9.47 -2.28 4.15
N PRO A 49 -9.98 -2.88 5.25
CA PRO A 49 -10.76 -2.16 6.25
C PRO A 49 -10.06 -0.91 6.79
N THR A 50 -10.79 0.20 6.97
CA THR A 50 -10.22 1.48 7.44
C THR A 50 -10.04 1.55 8.96
N ASN A 51 -10.76 0.76 9.75
CA ASN A 51 -10.64 0.80 11.22
C ASN A 51 -10.44 -0.61 11.80
N ALA A 52 -9.31 -1.23 11.49
CA ALA A 52 -8.95 -2.50 12.10
C ALA A 52 -8.84 -2.39 13.64
N THR A 53 -9.27 -3.45 14.31
CA THR A 53 -9.14 -3.63 15.76
C THR A 53 -8.18 -4.78 16.10
N SER A 54 -7.81 -5.60 15.11
CA SER A 54 -6.73 -6.58 15.17
C SER A 54 -6.10 -6.71 13.79
N PHE A 55 -4.80 -6.44 13.67
CA PHE A 55 -4.06 -6.52 12.40
C PHE A 55 -4.17 -7.93 11.78
N GLU A 56 -3.98 -8.96 12.59
CA GLU A 56 -4.12 -10.37 12.19
C GLU A 56 -5.52 -10.70 11.66
N ARG A 57 -6.55 -10.44 12.47
CA ARG A 57 -7.91 -10.91 12.20
C ARG A 57 -8.59 -10.11 11.09
N ASP A 58 -8.27 -8.81 10.99
CA ASP A 58 -8.96 -7.87 10.12
C ASP A 58 -8.19 -7.64 8.80
N TYR A 59 -6.88 -7.94 8.74
CA TYR A 59 -6.07 -7.87 7.52
C TYR A 59 -5.46 -9.21 7.08
N LEU A 60 -4.62 -9.84 7.90
CA LEU A 60 -3.82 -10.99 7.44
C LEU A 60 -4.66 -12.24 7.16
N ARG A 61 -5.58 -12.59 8.07
CA ARG A 61 -6.43 -13.77 7.90
C ARG A 61 -7.39 -13.64 6.70
N PRO A 62 -8.15 -12.54 6.50
CA PRO A 62 -8.99 -12.39 5.32
C PRO A 62 -8.19 -12.43 4.00
N LEU A 63 -6.97 -11.90 4.02
CA LEU A 63 -6.08 -11.98 2.86
C LEU A 63 -5.63 -13.41 2.57
N ALA A 64 -5.23 -14.15 3.61
CA ALA A 64 -4.86 -15.56 3.49
C ALA A 64 -6.03 -16.43 3.02
N ASP A 65 -7.22 -16.21 3.58
CA ASP A 65 -8.45 -16.90 3.17
C ASP A 65 -8.73 -16.67 1.68
N TYR A 66 -8.56 -15.43 1.19
CA TYR A 66 -8.74 -15.11 -0.22
C TYR A 66 -7.69 -15.78 -1.11
N VAL A 67 -6.41 -15.67 -0.75
CA VAL A 67 -5.29 -16.24 -1.54
C VAL A 67 -5.39 -17.77 -1.62
N ALA A 68 -5.88 -18.44 -0.58
CA ALA A 68 -6.06 -19.89 -0.58
C ALA A 68 -7.05 -20.39 -1.64
N ASP A 69 -8.04 -19.57 -2.00
CA ASP A 69 -9.08 -19.89 -3.00
C ASP A 69 -8.83 -19.20 -4.37
N ALA A 70 -7.77 -18.41 -4.49
CA ALA A 70 -7.44 -17.62 -5.68
C ALA A 70 -6.42 -18.32 -6.59
N PRO A 71 -6.18 -17.81 -7.82
CA PRO A 71 -5.04 -18.22 -8.62
C PRO A 71 -3.72 -18.00 -7.88
N ASP A 72 -2.69 -18.75 -8.25
CA ASP A 72 -1.34 -18.52 -7.74
C ASP A 72 -0.84 -17.15 -8.19
N PHE A 73 -0.61 -16.25 -7.23
CA PHE A 73 -0.06 -14.93 -7.49
C PHE A 73 1.47 -15.05 -7.51
N GLY A 74 2.06 -14.94 -8.69
CA GLY A 74 3.52 -14.92 -8.82
C GLY A 74 4.17 -13.63 -8.30
N ARG A 75 3.37 -12.59 -8.02
CA ARG A 75 3.83 -11.27 -7.56
C ARG A 75 2.71 -10.45 -6.92
N VAL A 76 3.10 -9.43 -6.18
CA VAL A 76 2.19 -8.50 -5.49
C VAL A 76 2.58 -7.05 -5.72
N LEU A 77 1.58 -6.21 -5.93
CA LEU A 77 1.67 -4.76 -5.82
C LEU A 77 1.02 -4.33 -4.50
N SER A 78 1.54 -3.31 -3.85
CA SER A 78 0.89 -2.75 -2.66
C SER A 78 1.12 -1.26 -2.53
N HIS A 79 0.24 -0.57 -1.80
CA HIS A 79 0.35 0.86 -1.56
C HIS A 79 0.13 1.20 -0.08
N SER A 80 0.92 2.13 0.46
CA SER A 80 0.68 2.70 1.81
C SER A 80 0.50 1.64 2.90
N THR A 81 -0.60 1.66 3.65
CA THR A 81 -0.98 0.64 4.64
C THR A 81 -1.02 -0.77 4.04
N GLY A 82 -1.43 -0.92 2.78
CA GLY A 82 -1.37 -2.18 2.06
C GLY A 82 0.05 -2.72 1.94
N GLY A 83 1.06 -1.86 1.86
CA GLY A 83 2.47 -2.25 1.90
C GLY A 83 2.92 -2.79 3.26
N LEU A 84 2.33 -2.32 4.36
CA LEU A 84 2.54 -2.89 5.68
C LEU A 84 1.87 -4.27 5.81
N VAL A 85 0.63 -4.40 5.32
CA VAL A 85 -0.08 -5.69 5.27
C VAL A 85 0.68 -6.71 4.42
N ALA A 86 1.13 -6.30 3.23
CA ALA A 86 1.88 -7.16 2.31
C ALA A 86 3.19 -7.66 2.93
N ALA A 87 3.98 -6.79 3.58
CA ALA A 87 5.23 -7.19 4.23
C ALA A 87 5.03 -8.32 5.26
N HIS A 88 4.01 -8.21 6.11
CA HIS A 88 3.67 -9.26 7.08
C HIS A 88 3.14 -10.54 6.42
N ALA A 89 2.37 -10.40 5.33
CA ALA A 89 1.85 -11.55 4.61
C ALA A 89 2.92 -12.29 3.77
N ILE A 90 3.96 -11.59 3.30
CA ILE A 90 5.14 -12.18 2.66
C ILE A 90 5.93 -12.99 3.71
N ASP A 91 6.24 -12.40 4.86
CA ASP A 91 6.94 -13.10 5.96
C ASP A 91 6.17 -14.34 6.45
N GLY A 92 4.84 -14.26 6.47
CA GLY A 92 3.95 -15.37 6.81
C GLY A 92 3.80 -16.44 5.70
N GLY A 93 4.44 -16.28 4.54
CA GLY A 93 4.34 -17.19 3.41
C GLY A 93 2.97 -17.20 2.72
N VAL A 94 2.15 -16.17 2.93
CA VAL A 94 0.84 -15.99 2.30
C VAL A 94 0.98 -15.34 0.93
N LEU A 95 1.91 -14.39 0.79
CA LEU A 95 2.17 -13.68 -0.46
C LEU A 95 3.55 -14.02 -1.03
N PRO A 96 3.74 -13.91 -2.37
CA PRO A 96 5.02 -14.14 -3.01
C PRO A 96 6.06 -13.06 -2.63
N GLU A 97 7.34 -13.43 -2.69
CA GLU A 97 8.44 -12.50 -2.40
C GLU A 97 8.63 -11.43 -3.48
N ARG A 98 8.23 -11.69 -4.74
CA ARG A 98 8.25 -10.69 -5.82
C ARG A 98 7.20 -9.62 -5.51
N ALA A 99 7.64 -8.52 -4.89
CA ALA A 99 6.74 -7.49 -4.41
C ALA A 99 7.21 -6.08 -4.79
N VAL A 100 6.27 -5.28 -5.26
CA VAL A 100 6.46 -3.84 -5.48
C VAL A 100 5.61 -3.07 -4.49
N HIS A 101 6.25 -2.20 -3.72
CA HIS A 101 5.60 -1.37 -2.72
C HIS A 101 5.62 0.11 -3.14
N LEU A 102 4.45 0.69 -3.37
CA LEU A 102 4.28 2.11 -3.67
C LEU A 102 4.06 2.88 -2.36
N SER A 103 5.03 3.71 -1.98
CA SER A 103 5.04 4.52 -0.76
C SER A 103 4.55 3.74 0.48
N PRO A 104 5.19 2.60 0.82
CA PRO A 104 4.70 1.74 1.90
C PRO A 104 4.73 2.43 3.27
N TRP A 105 3.68 2.25 4.07
CA TRP A 105 3.58 2.85 5.39
C TRP A 105 4.23 2.01 6.48
N TRP A 106 5.52 1.71 6.29
CA TRP A 106 6.33 0.92 7.22
C TRP A 106 6.76 1.70 8.47
N GLY A 107 6.72 3.02 8.41
CA GLY A 107 6.97 3.91 9.54
C GLY A 107 6.13 5.17 9.47
N LEU A 108 5.98 5.84 10.61
CA LEU A 108 5.25 7.11 10.71
C LEU A 108 6.14 8.28 10.27
N HIS A 109 5.55 9.19 9.50
CA HIS A 109 6.15 10.50 9.26
C HIS A 109 6.39 11.22 10.60
N ALA A 110 7.44 12.04 10.68
CA ALA A 110 7.89 12.64 11.94
C ALA A 110 6.78 13.43 12.66
N SER A 111 5.94 14.15 11.90
CA SER A 111 4.81 14.93 12.44
C SER A 111 3.72 14.07 13.10
N GLN A 112 3.59 12.80 12.70
CA GLN A 112 2.55 11.89 13.16
C GLN A 112 2.94 11.14 14.43
N ARG A 113 4.24 10.99 14.72
CA ARG A 113 4.75 10.12 15.80
C ARG A 113 4.15 10.44 17.17
N LEU A 114 4.10 11.72 17.54
CA LEU A 114 3.54 12.15 18.82
C LEU A 114 1.99 12.07 18.86
N PRO A 115 1.25 12.61 17.88
CA PRO A 115 -0.20 12.43 17.80
C PRO A 115 -0.64 10.97 17.86
N PHE A 116 0.00 10.09 17.09
CA PHE A 116 -0.34 8.67 17.05
C PHE A 116 -0.04 7.98 18.39
N ARG A 117 1.06 8.36 19.07
CA ARG A 117 1.34 7.86 20.42
C ARG A 117 0.22 8.22 21.40
N VAL A 118 -0.23 9.48 21.41
CA VAL A 118 -1.30 9.94 22.30
C VAL A 118 -2.62 9.26 21.96
N LEU A 119 -3.01 9.26 20.69
CA LEU A 119 -4.26 8.69 20.23
C LEU A 119 -4.35 7.20 20.56
N SER A 120 -3.26 6.45 20.31
CA SER A 120 -3.18 5.01 20.60
C SER A 120 -3.34 4.65 22.09
N ALA A 121 -3.15 5.59 23.01
CA ALA A 121 -3.33 5.32 24.45
C ALA A 121 -4.80 5.21 24.86
N LEU A 122 -5.74 5.65 24.01
CA LEU A 122 -7.17 5.60 24.31
C LEU A 122 -7.71 4.18 24.10
N PRO A 123 -8.37 3.57 25.11
CA PRO A 123 -8.87 2.20 25.05
C PRO A 123 -10.24 2.13 24.35
N THR A 124 -10.32 2.67 23.15
CA THR A 124 -11.56 2.67 22.35
C THR A 124 -11.28 2.31 20.90
N SER A 125 -12.33 1.85 20.23
CA SER A 125 -12.37 1.62 18.79
C SER A 125 -13.33 2.59 18.08
N ARG A 126 -13.87 3.58 18.81
CA ARG A 126 -14.67 4.64 18.21
C ARG A 126 -13.77 5.54 17.37
N GLU A 127 -14.26 5.95 16.21
CA GLU A 127 -13.63 6.95 15.36
C GLU A 127 -13.66 8.30 16.08
N LEU A 128 -12.49 8.89 16.32
CA LEU A 128 -12.38 10.12 17.12
C LEU A 128 -11.84 11.31 16.34
N VAL A 129 -11.11 11.07 15.26
CA VAL A 129 -10.44 12.12 14.48
C VAL A 129 -10.83 11.96 13.02
N PRO A 130 -11.58 12.89 12.42
CA PRO A 130 -11.78 12.87 10.98
C PRO A 130 -10.44 13.17 10.30
N VAL A 131 -10.10 12.36 9.28
CA VAL A 131 -8.93 12.59 8.43
C VAL A 131 -9.44 12.95 7.04
N GLU A 132 -9.09 14.16 6.62
CA GLU A 132 -9.32 14.64 5.26
C GLU A 132 -8.01 14.43 4.48
N PRO A 133 -8.05 13.69 3.35
CA PRO A 133 -6.89 13.59 2.49
C PRO A 133 -6.59 14.95 1.86
N ASP A 134 -5.41 15.48 2.13
CA ASP A 134 -4.93 16.71 1.49
C ASP A 134 -4.42 16.39 0.08
N ARG A 135 -4.92 17.13 -0.92
CA ARG A 135 -4.57 16.93 -2.33
C ARG A 135 -3.06 17.07 -2.56
N ASP A 136 -2.44 18.09 -1.99
CA ASP A 136 -1.01 18.34 -2.17
C ASP A 136 -0.17 17.20 -1.57
N THR A 137 -0.70 16.53 -0.55
CA THR A 137 -0.09 15.37 0.09
C THR A 137 -0.28 14.08 -0.73
N LEU A 138 -1.46 13.88 -1.34
CA LEU A 138 -1.74 12.70 -2.16
C LEU A 138 -1.07 12.75 -3.53
N GLY A 139 -1.17 13.87 -4.23
CA GLY A 139 -0.68 14.06 -5.58
C GLY A 139 -1.46 15.15 -6.31
N ASP A 140 -0.80 15.85 -7.24
CA ASP A 140 -1.36 17.02 -7.93
C ASP A 140 -2.54 16.69 -8.86
N LEU A 141 -2.71 15.42 -9.25
CA LEU A 141 -3.87 14.94 -10.01
C LEU A 141 -5.01 14.42 -9.13
N ALA A 142 -4.85 14.35 -7.79
CA ALA A 142 -5.90 13.84 -6.92
C ALA A 142 -7.16 14.71 -7.01
N GLU A 143 -8.29 14.11 -7.36
CA GLU A 143 -9.55 14.82 -7.53
C GLU A 143 -10.17 15.20 -6.17
N PRO A 144 -10.61 16.48 -5.98
CA PRO A 144 -11.13 16.97 -4.70
C PRO A 144 -12.44 16.31 -4.18
N SER A 145 -12.94 15.23 -4.79
CA SER A 145 -14.35 14.82 -4.64
C SER A 145 -14.62 13.33 -4.43
N ALA A 146 -13.64 12.46 -4.16
CA ALA A 146 -13.90 11.01 -4.18
C ALA A 146 -13.87 10.29 -2.81
N ARG A 147 -13.48 10.97 -1.71
CA ARG A 147 -13.32 10.31 -0.40
C ARG A 147 -14.11 11.05 0.69
N ASP A 148 -15.09 10.36 1.27
CA ASP A 148 -15.67 10.79 2.54
C ASP A 148 -14.57 10.85 3.62
N PRO A 149 -14.61 11.82 4.54
CA PRO A 149 -13.66 11.87 5.65
C PRO A 149 -13.64 10.53 6.38
N ILE A 150 -12.45 9.96 6.54
CA ILE A 150 -12.30 8.68 7.23
C ILE A 150 -12.04 8.97 8.69
N GLY A 151 -12.91 8.46 9.56
CA GLY A 151 -12.71 8.56 11.00
C GLY A 151 -11.57 7.66 11.45
N LEU A 152 -10.56 8.22 12.08
CA LEU A 152 -9.42 7.48 12.63
C LEU A 152 -9.75 6.97 14.04
N ALA A 153 -9.80 5.65 14.21
CA ALA A 153 -9.99 5.02 15.51
C ALA A 153 -8.66 4.80 16.26
N PRO A 154 -8.60 5.03 17.59
CA PRO A 154 -7.44 4.69 18.41
C PRO A 154 -7.01 3.22 18.33
N SER A 155 -7.95 2.30 18.11
CA SER A 155 -7.64 0.89 17.91
C SER A 155 -6.82 0.64 16.65
N PHE A 156 -7.19 1.27 15.54
CA PHE A 156 -6.44 1.19 14.30
C PHE A 156 -5.03 1.73 14.49
N VAL A 157 -4.90 2.89 15.13
CA VAL A 157 -3.58 3.48 15.41
C VAL A 157 -2.70 2.57 16.28
N ARG A 158 -3.27 1.91 17.30
CA ARG A 158 -2.52 0.91 18.09
C ARG A 158 -2.03 -0.25 17.24
N GLU A 159 -2.92 -0.81 16.41
CA GLU A 159 -2.59 -1.97 15.58
C GLU A 159 -1.53 -1.63 14.53
N ILE A 160 -1.64 -0.48 13.84
CA ILE A 160 -0.63 -0.02 12.89
C ILE A 160 0.72 0.19 13.58
N ARG A 161 0.75 0.88 14.73
CA ARG A 161 2.01 1.08 15.47
C ARG A 161 2.64 -0.23 15.92
N ARG A 162 1.83 -1.21 16.32
CA ARG A 162 2.30 -2.55 16.69
C ARG A 162 2.89 -3.26 15.48
N ALA A 163 2.19 -3.26 14.35
CA ALA A 163 2.64 -3.91 13.11
C ALA A 163 3.91 -3.26 12.53
N GLN A 164 4.06 -1.94 12.60
CA GLN A 164 5.28 -1.23 12.22
C GLN A 164 6.44 -1.57 13.18
N ALA A 165 6.18 -1.67 14.48
CA ALA A 165 7.21 -2.02 15.46
C ALA A 165 7.70 -3.47 15.34
N SER A 166 6.91 -4.36 14.75
CA SER A 166 7.25 -5.75 14.45
C SER A 166 7.42 -6.01 12.96
N LEU A 167 7.73 -4.98 12.17
CA LEU A 167 7.89 -5.10 10.72
C LEU A 167 9.00 -6.12 10.41
N PRO A 168 8.73 -7.13 9.55
CA PRO A 168 9.71 -8.15 9.22
C PRO A 168 10.84 -7.60 8.34
N ALA A 169 11.94 -8.36 8.27
CA ALA A 169 12.98 -8.11 7.28
C ALA A 169 12.41 -8.17 5.86
N ALA A 170 13.04 -7.48 4.93
CA ALA A 170 12.65 -7.58 3.53
C ALA A 170 13.12 -8.91 2.93
N ALA A 171 12.25 -9.54 2.14
CA ALA A 171 12.63 -10.62 1.23
C ALA A 171 13.50 -10.09 0.08
N ASP A 172 14.12 -11.01 -0.65
CA ASP A 172 15.15 -10.65 -1.65
C ASP A 172 14.60 -9.94 -2.88
N GLU A 173 13.31 -10.13 -3.17
CA GLU A 173 12.65 -9.62 -4.36
C GLU A 173 11.71 -8.43 -4.10
N GLU A 174 11.70 -7.90 -2.87
CA GLU A 174 10.94 -6.70 -2.53
C GLU A 174 11.63 -5.43 -3.01
N VAL A 175 10.87 -4.53 -3.63
CA VAL A 175 11.31 -3.18 -3.97
C VAL A 175 10.31 -2.13 -3.51
N ALA A 176 10.80 -0.93 -3.22
CA ALA A 176 9.95 0.20 -2.84
C ALA A 176 10.12 1.39 -3.77
N PHE A 177 9.01 2.03 -4.09
CA PHE A 177 8.95 3.33 -4.74
C PHE A 177 8.51 4.34 -3.68
N CYS A 178 9.17 5.50 -3.59
CA CYS A 178 8.76 6.52 -2.64
C CYS A 178 9.08 7.94 -3.14
N THR A 179 8.27 8.90 -2.73
CA THR A 179 8.63 10.32 -2.81
C THR A 179 9.41 10.70 -1.55
N LEU A 180 10.53 11.40 -1.72
CA LEU A 180 11.35 11.82 -0.57
C LEU A 180 10.68 12.92 0.26
N THR A 181 9.65 13.57 -0.30
CA THR A 181 8.85 14.60 0.36
C THR A 181 7.50 14.07 0.86
N ASP A 182 7.38 12.76 1.07
CA ASP A 182 6.13 12.16 1.53
C ASP A 182 5.70 12.74 2.89
N GLY A 183 4.48 13.28 2.95
CA GLY A 183 3.91 13.87 4.16
C GLY A 183 3.18 12.87 5.08
N LEU A 184 3.00 11.62 4.63
CA LEU A 184 2.23 10.59 5.31
C LEU A 184 3.08 9.43 5.84
N VAL A 185 4.11 9.01 5.11
CA VAL A 185 4.97 7.90 5.53
C VAL A 185 6.35 8.35 5.99
N GLY A 186 6.95 7.59 6.89
CA GLY A 186 8.35 7.75 7.26
C GLY A 186 9.25 7.12 6.21
N THR A 187 9.84 7.94 5.34
CA THR A 187 10.81 7.49 4.33
C THR A 187 12.09 6.91 4.95
N ASP A 188 12.40 7.30 6.19
CA ASP A 188 13.47 6.70 6.98
C ASP A 188 13.26 5.20 7.20
N ALA A 189 12.04 4.78 7.53
CA ALA A 189 11.72 3.35 7.70
C ALA A 189 11.88 2.54 6.39
N ILE A 190 11.69 3.17 5.23
CA ILE A 190 11.94 2.53 3.93
C ILE A 190 13.44 2.30 3.74
N GLY A 191 14.26 3.32 3.99
CA GLY A 191 15.73 3.23 3.89
C GLY A 191 16.37 2.35 4.97
N GLU A 192 15.72 2.16 6.11
CA GLU A 192 16.15 1.21 7.14
C GLU A 192 15.83 -0.25 6.76
N ARG A 193 14.72 -0.48 6.03
CA ARG A 193 14.27 -1.83 5.66
C ARG A 193 14.91 -2.36 4.38
N LEU A 194 15.11 -1.52 3.37
CA LEU A 194 15.61 -1.93 2.06
C LEU A 194 16.99 -1.32 1.75
N PRO A 195 17.86 -2.07 1.05
CA PRO A 195 19.08 -1.49 0.49
C PRO A 195 18.75 -0.49 -0.62
N ALA A 196 19.65 0.46 -0.86
CA ALA A 196 19.41 1.59 -1.77
C ALA A 196 19.13 1.17 -3.23
N ASP A 197 19.68 0.05 -3.68
CA ASP A 197 19.46 -0.52 -5.02
C ASP A 197 18.08 -1.16 -5.20
N ARG A 198 17.30 -1.31 -4.12
CA ARG A 198 15.90 -1.77 -4.13
C ARG A 198 14.91 -0.63 -3.85
N ILE A 199 15.37 0.62 -3.82
CA ILE A 199 14.54 1.80 -3.57
C ILE A 199 14.59 2.72 -4.79
N ARG A 200 13.42 3.01 -5.36
CA ARG A 200 13.26 3.92 -6.49
C ARG A 200 12.59 5.21 -6.05
N PRO A 201 13.34 6.31 -5.87
CA PRO A 201 12.72 7.60 -5.59
C PRO A 201 11.96 8.13 -6.80
N TYR A 202 10.87 8.86 -6.56
CA TYR A 202 10.12 9.58 -7.59
C TYR A 202 9.69 10.96 -7.11
N ASP A 203 9.41 11.86 -8.06
CA ASP A 203 8.80 13.17 -7.78
C ASP A 203 7.27 13.07 -7.86
N GLY A 204 6.58 13.52 -6.81
CA GLY A 204 5.12 13.45 -6.72
C GLY A 204 4.63 13.36 -5.28
N GLY A 205 3.34 13.07 -5.11
CA GLY A 205 2.70 12.86 -3.82
C GLY A 205 2.76 11.40 -3.34
N HIS A 206 2.10 11.14 -2.21
CA HIS A 206 2.03 9.81 -1.59
C HIS A 206 1.42 8.73 -2.51
N GLU A 207 0.46 9.13 -3.34
CA GLU A 207 -0.14 8.32 -4.38
C GLU A 207 0.55 8.66 -5.71
N CYS A 208 1.57 7.88 -6.09
CA CYS A 208 2.28 8.12 -7.35
C CYS A 208 1.33 8.09 -8.55
N PHE A 209 0.28 7.27 -8.52
CA PHE A 209 -0.78 7.18 -9.52
C PHE A 209 -1.75 8.37 -9.54
N ALA A 210 -1.68 9.23 -8.52
CA ALA A 210 -2.36 10.52 -8.43
C ALA A 210 -1.41 11.71 -8.71
N SER A 211 -0.22 11.47 -9.28
CA SER A 211 0.78 12.50 -9.55
C SER A 211 1.02 12.66 -11.06
N SER A 212 1.41 13.86 -11.52
CA SER A 212 1.68 14.14 -12.94
C SER A 212 2.78 13.24 -13.56
N GLY A 213 3.70 12.70 -12.75
CA GLY A 213 4.74 11.76 -13.17
C GLY A 213 4.31 10.29 -13.19
N ARG A 214 3.03 9.98 -12.93
CA ARG A 214 2.53 8.62 -12.70
C ARG A 214 2.89 7.60 -13.77
N GLU A 215 2.88 7.99 -15.05
CA GLU A 215 3.16 7.06 -16.16
C GLU A 215 4.58 6.49 -16.06
N ALA A 216 5.59 7.34 -15.82
CA ALA A 216 6.98 6.90 -15.70
C ALA A 216 7.19 6.03 -14.45
N VAL A 217 6.61 6.43 -13.32
CA VAL A 217 6.74 5.68 -12.06
C VAL A 217 6.07 4.31 -12.15
N VAL A 218 4.88 4.24 -12.76
CA VAL A 218 4.16 2.97 -12.94
C VAL A 218 4.84 2.09 -13.97
N ALA A 219 5.42 2.64 -15.04
CA ALA A 219 6.21 1.85 -15.99
C ALA A 219 7.41 1.18 -15.30
N ASP A 220 8.16 1.92 -14.48
CA ASP A 220 9.26 1.36 -13.68
C ASP A 220 8.74 0.29 -12.68
N ALA A 221 7.60 0.53 -12.04
CA ALA A 221 6.97 -0.43 -11.12
C ALA A 221 6.53 -1.72 -11.84
N VAL A 222 5.99 -1.62 -13.06
CA VAL A 222 5.63 -2.77 -13.90
C VAL A 222 6.88 -3.55 -14.32
N ALA A 223 7.97 -2.85 -14.68
CA ALA A 223 9.24 -3.51 -14.98
C ALA A 223 9.75 -4.31 -13.75
N ALA A 224 9.68 -3.73 -12.55
CA ALA A 224 10.06 -4.43 -11.33
C ALA A 224 9.11 -5.58 -10.96
N LEU A 225 7.82 -5.48 -11.28
CA LEU A 225 6.86 -6.59 -11.13
C LEU A 225 7.22 -7.78 -12.04
N ARG A 226 7.74 -7.52 -13.25
CA ARG A 226 8.15 -8.55 -14.22
C ARG A 226 9.52 -9.15 -13.90
N ASP A 227 10.51 -8.29 -13.74
CA ASP A 227 11.93 -8.67 -13.76
C ASP A 227 12.60 -8.52 -12.38
N GLY A 228 11.87 -8.05 -11.37
CA GLY A 228 12.37 -7.90 -10.02
C GLY A 228 13.24 -6.67 -9.78
N PRO A 229 14.03 -6.68 -8.69
CA PRO A 229 14.94 -5.59 -8.35
C PRO A 229 15.93 -5.19 -9.45
N GLY A 230 16.30 -6.15 -10.30
CA GLY A 230 17.21 -5.90 -11.42
C GLY A 230 16.67 -4.92 -12.47
N ALA A 231 15.36 -4.64 -12.47
CA ALA A 231 14.74 -3.66 -13.36
C ALA A 231 15.02 -2.20 -12.98
N LEU A 232 15.53 -1.94 -11.77
CA LEU A 232 15.69 -0.57 -11.25
C LEU A 232 17.02 0.10 -11.66
N GLY A 233 17.93 -0.61 -12.37
CA GLY A 233 19.28 -0.14 -12.70
C GLY A 233 19.86 -0.69 -13.99
#